data_AF-A0AAV1HG36-F1
#
_entry.id   AF-A0AAV1HG36-F1
#
_cell.length_a   1.000
_cell.length_b   1.000
_cell.length_c   1.000
_cell.angle_alpha   90.00
_cell.angle_beta   90.00
_cell.angle_gamma   90.00
#
_symmetry.space_group_name_H-M   'P 1'
#
loop_
_entity.id
_entity.type
_entity.pdbx_description
1 polymer ?
#
loop_
_entity_poly.entity_id
_entity_poly.type
_entity_poly.pdbx_seq_one_letter_code
_entity_poly.pdbx_strand_id
1 'polypeptide(L)'
;MAQKNSTEFSIRKFSLSDEPVIRSLFRDGILEHVYPAFFRAMSHPDHIGIALSICMAGYVLGGSSYFQALLFGSAWAGLIYYSCHEIYEGYVLRRLRLDMADIQAHYLENPDNGLWVAEADDKGKSKVVGMVAVTGKRPAEDAERFDDCNGSVFAGAEFGREAGDGSYGELSHLVVFYPWRRKNLGARLMGQALDFCKERGFSRLIADVSSPQAASVSLYQKFGFIQTSSHRNTHTNRMFSKLARINVMQMEKFI
;
A
#
# COMPACT_ATOMS: atom_id res chain seq x y z
N MET A 1 35.18 14.88 -13.99
CA MET A 1 34.67 13.53 -13.70
C MET A 1 33.96 13.59 -12.35
N ALA A 2 32.64 13.46 -12.34
CA ALA A 2 31.85 13.66 -11.12
C ALA A 2 31.86 12.39 -10.25
N GLN A 3 32.36 12.52 -9.03
CA GLN A 3 32.37 11.50 -7.99
C GLN A 3 30.91 11.17 -7.65
N LYS A 4 30.46 9.99 -8.06
CA LYS A 4 29.12 9.49 -7.77
C LYS A 4 29.07 9.21 -6.27
N ASN A 5 28.48 10.12 -5.50
CA ASN A 5 28.14 9.90 -4.10
C ASN A 5 27.15 8.73 -4.02
N SER A 6 27.66 7.51 -4.05
CA SER A 6 26.92 6.30 -3.74
C SER A 6 26.60 6.39 -2.26
N THR A 7 25.42 6.92 -1.95
CA THR A 7 24.79 6.72 -0.66
C THR A 7 24.83 5.23 -0.36
N GLU A 8 25.61 4.83 0.63
CA GLU A 8 25.75 3.45 1.02
C GLU A 8 24.46 3.03 1.71
N PHE A 9 23.83 2.00 1.15
CA PHE A 9 22.60 1.41 1.67
C PHE A 9 22.92 0.01 2.12
N SER A 10 22.61 -0.30 3.38
CA SER A 10 22.70 -1.65 3.92
C SER A 10 21.29 -2.19 4.14
N ILE A 11 21.04 -3.41 3.70
CA ILE A 11 19.79 -4.11 4.00
C ILE A 11 20.10 -5.10 5.11
N ARG A 12 19.38 -4.99 6.22
CA ARG A 12 19.50 -5.91 7.35
C ARG A 12 18.15 -6.50 7.73
N LYS A 13 18.19 -7.61 8.47
CA LYS A 13 16.98 -8.14 9.11
C LYS A 13 16.48 -7.16 10.17
N PHE A 14 15.16 -7.15 10.36
CA PHE A 14 14.51 -6.35 11.37
C PHE A 14 15.01 -6.64 12.78
N SER A 15 15.14 -5.59 13.60
CA SER A 15 15.41 -5.67 15.02
C SER A 15 14.29 -4.98 15.80
N LEU A 16 13.92 -5.52 16.96
CA LEU A 16 12.84 -4.99 17.79
C LEU A 16 13.06 -3.53 18.21
N SER A 17 14.31 -3.08 18.29
CA SER A 17 14.65 -1.68 18.59
C SER A 17 14.14 -0.68 17.54
N ASP A 18 13.84 -1.13 16.32
CA ASP A 18 13.39 -0.29 15.21
C ASP A 18 11.86 -0.16 15.11
N GLU A 19 11.11 -0.88 15.95
CA GLU A 19 9.65 -0.91 15.92
C GLU A 19 8.98 0.48 15.86
N PRO A 20 9.32 1.47 16.72
CA PRO A 20 8.66 2.78 16.66
C PRO A 20 8.99 3.54 15.37
N VAL A 21 10.19 3.35 14.83
CA VAL A 21 10.63 3.99 13.58
C VAL A 21 9.92 3.34 12.39
N ILE A 22 9.72 2.04 12.41
CA ILE A 22 9.01 1.31 11.36
C ILE A 22 7.53 1.63 11.36
N ARG A 23 6.88 1.66 12.53
CA ARG A 23 5.46 2.01 12.63
C ARG A 23 5.19 3.42 12.11
N SER A 24 6.06 4.39 12.44
CA SER A 24 5.96 5.74 11.90
C SER A 24 6.26 5.79 10.40
N LEU A 25 7.32 5.13 9.94
CA LEU A 25 7.67 5.06 8.51
C LEU A 25 6.54 4.44 7.67
N PHE A 26 5.91 3.38 8.16
CA PHE A 26 4.78 2.72 7.52
C PHE A 26 3.57 3.63 7.43
N ARG A 27 3.17 4.22 8.57
CA ARG A 27 2.04 5.15 8.63
C ARG A 27 2.26 6.31 7.68
N ASP A 28 3.40 6.99 7.80
CA ASP A 28 3.69 8.19 7.02
C ASP A 28 3.83 7.85 5.53
N GLY A 29 4.44 6.71 5.19
CA GLY A 29 4.58 6.25 3.81
C GLY A 29 3.24 5.92 3.13
N ILE A 30 2.26 5.40 3.87
CA ILE A 30 0.92 5.17 3.34
C ILE A 30 0.13 6.48 3.24
N LEU A 31 0.14 7.30 4.31
CA LEU A 31 -0.62 8.55 4.36
C LEU A 31 -0.15 9.57 3.31
N GLU A 32 1.11 9.53 2.90
CA GLU A 32 1.61 10.36 1.80
C GLU A 32 0.83 10.18 0.49
N HIS A 33 0.23 9.00 0.28
CA HIS A 33 -0.54 8.70 -0.92
C HIS A 33 -2.00 9.20 -0.86
N VAL A 34 -2.47 9.71 0.29
CA VAL A 34 -3.83 10.24 0.46
C VAL A 34 -4.06 11.44 -0.48
N TYR A 35 -3.11 12.38 -0.53
CA TYR A 35 -3.26 13.59 -1.35
C TYR A 35 -3.26 13.29 -2.86
N PRO A 36 -2.30 12.51 -3.41
CA PRO A 36 -2.37 12.06 -4.81
C PRO A 36 -3.65 11.29 -5.14
N ALA A 37 -4.14 10.45 -4.21
CA ALA A 37 -5.39 9.71 -4.41
C ALA A 37 -6.60 10.66 -4.46
N PHE A 38 -6.69 11.63 -3.55
CA PHE A 38 -7.71 12.68 -3.56
C PHE A 38 -7.69 13.47 -4.88
N PHE A 39 -6.52 13.95 -5.29
CA PHE A 39 -6.40 14.75 -6.51
C PHE A 39 -6.84 13.96 -7.75
N ARG A 40 -6.45 12.69 -7.83
CA ARG A 40 -6.87 11.78 -8.91
C ARG A 40 -8.38 11.53 -8.89
N ALA A 41 -8.97 11.33 -7.71
CA ALA A 41 -10.42 11.14 -7.56
C ALA A 41 -11.19 12.40 -7.98
N MET A 42 -10.79 13.57 -7.48
CA MET A 42 -11.42 14.86 -7.79
C MET A 42 -11.29 15.24 -9.27
N SER A 43 -10.19 14.85 -9.93
CA SER A 43 -9.95 15.12 -11.36
C SER A 43 -10.75 14.20 -12.31
N HIS A 44 -11.50 13.23 -11.79
CA HIS A 44 -12.30 12.34 -12.62
C HIS A 44 -13.54 13.07 -13.16
N PRO A 45 -13.94 12.86 -14.43
CA PRO A 45 -15.07 13.57 -15.06
C PRO A 45 -16.38 13.46 -14.25
N ASP A 46 -16.69 12.28 -13.69
CA ASP A 46 -17.85 12.10 -12.81
C ASP A 46 -17.84 13.06 -11.60
N HIS A 47 -16.71 13.21 -10.91
CA HIS A 47 -16.61 14.07 -9.72
C HIS A 47 -16.60 15.55 -10.08
N ILE A 48 -16.03 15.92 -11.24
CA ILE A 48 -16.09 17.28 -11.78
C ILE A 48 -17.54 17.64 -12.12
N GLY A 49 -18.28 16.74 -12.78
CA GLY A 49 -19.69 16.94 -13.12
C GLY A 49 -20.56 17.10 -11.87
N ILE A 50 -20.36 16.23 -10.86
CA ILE A 50 -21.08 16.34 -9.59
C ILE A 50 -20.72 17.64 -8.86
N ALA A 51 -19.45 18.02 -8.83
CA ALA A 51 -19.02 19.27 -8.20
C ALA A 51 -19.67 20.50 -8.87
N LEU A 52 -19.68 20.55 -10.20
CA LEU A 52 -20.34 21.62 -10.95
C LEU A 52 -21.84 21.65 -10.67
N SER A 53 -22.50 20.50 -10.63
CA SER A 53 -23.93 20.40 -10.29
C SER A 53 -24.22 20.90 -8.86
N ILE A 54 -23.41 20.50 -7.88
CA ILE A 54 -23.51 20.94 -6.49
C ILE A 54 -23.28 22.45 -6.36
N CYS A 55 -22.27 23.00 -7.05
CA CYS A 55 -22.00 24.43 -7.09
C CYS A 55 -23.18 25.21 -7.71
N MET A 56 -23.72 24.73 -8.84
CA MET A 56 -24.87 25.34 -9.50
C MET A 56 -26.12 25.31 -8.63
N ALA A 57 -26.41 24.18 -7.98
CA ALA A 57 -27.52 24.08 -7.03
C ALA A 57 -27.33 25.04 -5.85
N GLY A 58 -26.11 25.15 -5.31
CA GLY A 58 -25.76 26.10 -4.26
C GLY A 58 -25.96 27.55 -4.66
N TYR A 59 -25.62 27.91 -5.91
CA TYR A 59 -25.85 29.25 -6.46
C TYR A 59 -27.34 29.60 -6.54
N VAL A 60 -28.16 28.69 -7.09
CA VAL A 60 -29.60 28.90 -7.25
C VAL A 60 -30.30 28.98 -5.89
N LEU A 61 -30.03 28.05 -4.98
CA LEU A 61 -30.61 28.03 -3.64
C LEU A 61 -30.12 29.20 -2.77
N GLY A 62 -28.90 29.67 -3.00
CA GLY A 62 -28.30 30.82 -2.32
C GLY A 62 -28.78 32.18 -2.86
N GLY A 63 -29.81 32.22 -3.71
CA GLY A 63 -30.33 33.48 -4.25
C GLY A 63 -29.32 34.21 -5.14
N SER A 64 -28.62 33.47 -6.00
CA SER A 64 -27.56 33.98 -6.88
C SER A 64 -26.28 34.43 -6.16
N SER A 65 -26.04 33.88 -4.96
CA SER A 65 -24.81 34.13 -4.20
C SER A 65 -23.67 33.20 -4.61
N TYR A 66 -22.57 33.78 -5.09
CA TYR A 66 -21.34 33.05 -5.41
C TYR A 66 -20.69 32.41 -4.16
N PHE A 67 -20.87 33.02 -2.98
CA PHE A 67 -20.33 32.49 -1.73
C PHE A 67 -20.91 31.11 -1.41
N GLN A 68 -22.22 30.94 -1.62
CA GLN A 68 -22.91 29.69 -1.36
C GLN A 68 -22.46 28.58 -2.31
N ALA A 69 -22.23 28.90 -3.59
CA ALA A 69 -21.68 27.95 -4.56
C ALA A 69 -20.30 27.43 -4.14
N LEU A 70 -19.42 28.33 -3.65
CA LEU A 70 -18.10 27.96 -3.15
C LEU A 70 -18.17 27.10 -1.88
N LEU A 71 -19.09 27.37 -0.97
CA LEU A 71 -19.30 26.54 0.22
C LEU A 71 -19.70 25.11 -0.14
N PHE A 72 -20.66 24.95 -1.05
CA PHE A 72 -21.12 23.62 -1.46
C PHE A 72 -20.04 22.86 -2.26
N GLY A 73 -19.31 23.53 -3.14
CA GLY A 73 -18.19 22.93 -3.88
C GLY A 73 -17.04 22.50 -2.97
N SER A 74 -16.67 23.35 -1.99
CA SER A 74 -15.64 23.01 -1.00
C SER A 74 -16.08 21.91 -0.06
N ALA A 75 -17.36 21.86 0.35
CA ALA A 75 -17.92 20.77 1.15
C ALA A 75 -17.83 19.42 0.41
N TRP A 76 -18.12 19.40 -0.89
CA TRP A 76 -17.96 18.20 -1.72
C TRP A 76 -16.50 17.75 -1.83
N ALA A 77 -15.57 18.69 -2.08
CA ALA A 77 -14.14 18.38 -2.09
C ALA A 77 -13.66 17.87 -0.72
N GLY A 78 -14.11 18.48 0.37
CA GLY A 78 -13.84 18.04 1.74
C GLY A 78 -14.36 16.64 2.02
N LEU A 79 -15.56 16.29 1.53
CA LEU A 79 -16.13 14.96 1.67
C LEU A 79 -15.30 13.90 0.94
N ILE A 80 -14.84 14.18 -0.28
CA ILE A 80 -13.95 13.26 -1.02
C ILE A 80 -12.62 13.12 -0.29
N TYR A 81 -12.03 14.22 0.20
CA TYR A 81 -10.79 14.19 0.96
C TYR A 81 -10.93 13.35 2.24
N TYR A 82 -11.99 13.58 3.00
CA TYR A 82 -12.31 12.81 4.21
C TYR A 82 -12.50 11.32 3.90
N SER A 83 -13.21 11.00 2.81
CA SER A 83 -13.41 9.62 2.38
C SER A 83 -12.09 8.92 2.06
N CYS A 84 -11.18 9.60 1.35
CA CYS A 84 -9.83 9.08 1.11
C CYS A 84 -9.07 8.90 2.42
N HIS A 85 -9.10 9.89 3.31
CA HIS A 85 -8.40 9.85 4.59
C HIS A 85 -8.86 8.68 5.47
N GLU A 86 -10.17 8.48 5.63
CA GLU A 86 -10.76 7.35 6.36
C GLU A 86 -10.34 5.99 5.79
N ILE A 87 -10.27 5.84 4.46
CA ILE A 87 -9.80 4.59 3.83
C ILE A 87 -8.36 4.29 4.19
N TYR A 88 -7.48 5.28 4.09
CA TYR A 88 -6.06 5.10 4.35
C TYR A 88 -5.77 4.95 5.85
N GLU A 89 -6.37 5.77 6.72
CA GLU A 89 -6.23 5.62 8.18
C GLU A 89 -6.79 4.29 8.67
N GLY A 90 -7.99 3.91 8.23
CA GLY A 90 -8.58 2.62 8.58
C GLY A 90 -7.71 1.44 8.14
N TYR A 91 -7.10 1.55 6.96
CA TYR A 91 -6.14 0.57 6.46
C TYR A 91 -4.87 0.52 7.33
N VAL A 92 -4.25 1.67 7.61
CA VAL A 92 -3.04 1.75 8.43
C VAL A 92 -3.30 1.21 9.84
N LEU A 93 -4.38 1.65 10.49
CA LEU A 93 -4.72 1.24 11.85
C LEU A 93 -4.93 -0.28 11.94
N ARG A 94 -5.59 -0.87 10.95
CA ARG A 94 -5.84 -2.31 10.89
C ARG A 94 -4.56 -3.10 10.66
N ARG A 95 -3.73 -2.68 9.70
CA ARG A 95 -2.42 -3.31 9.43
C ARG A 95 -1.46 -3.18 10.61
N LEU A 96 -1.46 -2.03 11.29
CA LEU A 96 -0.67 -1.84 12.51
C LEU A 96 -1.13 -2.75 13.64
N ARG A 97 -2.45 -2.97 13.79
CA ARG A 97 -3.02 -3.83 14.83
C ARG A 97 -2.88 -5.33 14.57
N LEU A 98 -2.92 -5.76 13.30
CA LEU A 98 -2.88 -7.18 12.96
C LEU A 98 -1.46 -7.65 12.66
N ASP A 99 -0.74 -6.91 11.82
CA ASP A 99 0.57 -7.34 11.33
C ASP A 99 1.69 -6.85 12.26
N MET A 100 1.55 -5.64 12.82
CA MET A 100 2.62 -5.00 13.61
C MET A 100 2.39 -4.98 15.13
N ALA A 101 1.27 -5.51 15.63
CA ALA A 101 1.05 -5.63 17.08
C ALA A 101 1.93 -6.73 17.70
N ASP A 102 2.22 -7.78 16.95
CA ASP A 102 3.13 -8.85 17.32
C ASP A 102 4.04 -9.22 16.14
N ILE A 103 5.03 -8.36 15.88
CA ILE A 103 5.98 -8.56 14.78
C ILE A 103 6.76 -9.86 14.97
N GLN A 104 7.00 -10.26 16.23
CA GLN A 104 7.78 -11.44 16.56
C GLN A 104 7.03 -12.71 16.17
N ALA A 105 5.79 -12.89 16.63
CA ALA A 105 4.98 -14.05 16.29
C ALA A 105 4.67 -14.12 14.79
N HIS A 106 4.46 -12.96 14.14
CA HIS A 106 4.02 -12.96 12.74
C HIS A 106 5.18 -13.06 11.72
N TYR A 107 6.31 -12.40 11.95
CA TYR A 107 7.40 -12.31 10.95
C TYR A 107 8.71 -12.99 11.35
N LEU A 108 8.98 -13.17 12.65
CA LEU A 108 10.28 -13.66 13.12
C LEU A 108 10.26 -15.15 13.51
N GLU A 109 9.14 -15.65 14.05
CA GLU A 109 9.03 -17.05 14.48
C GLU A 109 8.90 -18.02 13.29
N ASN A 110 8.19 -17.59 12.24
CA ASN A 110 8.02 -18.42 11.05
C ASN A 110 9.21 -18.29 10.11
N PRO A 111 9.92 -19.38 9.79
CA PRO A 111 11.07 -19.31 8.89
C PRO A 111 10.65 -18.90 7.47
N ASP A 112 9.41 -19.18 7.06
CA ASP A 112 8.88 -18.84 5.74
C ASP A 112 8.56 -17.33 5.61
N ASN A 113 8.66 -16.57 6.69
CA ASN A 113 8.44 -15.12 6.72
C ASN A 113 9.76 -14.38 6.85
N GLY A 114 9.79 -13.15 6.35
CA GLY A 114 10.97 -12.31 6.43
C GLY A 114 10.62 -10.83 6.43
N LEU A 115 11.25 -10.08 7.32
CA LEU A 115 11.14 -8.64 7.42
C LEU A 115 12.53 -8.03 7.33
N TRP A 116 12.75 -7.21 6.30
CA TRP A 116 14.01 -6.51 6.09
C TRP A 116 13.81 -5.01 6.15
N VAL A 117 14.86 -4.38 6.62
CA VAL A 117 14.93 -2.95 6.82
C VAL A 117 16.15 -2.43 6.06
N ALA A 118 15.93 -1.39 5.27
CA ALA A 118 17.00 -0.64 4.64
C ALA A 118 17.46 0.46 5.59
N GLU A 119 18.75 0.45 5.89
CA GLU A 119 19.43 1.53 6.56
C GLU A 119 20.25 2.35 5.57
N ALA A 120 20.28 3.65 5.81
CA ALA A 120 21.22 4.55 5.15
C ALA A 120 21.89 5.42 6.20
N ASP A 121 23.16 5.72 5.95
CA ASP A 121 23.86 6.72 6.73
C ASP A 121 23.37 8.12 6.33
N ASP A 122 22.71 8.79 7.27
CA ASP A 122 22.37 10.21 7.16
C ASP A 122 23.15 10.98 8.22
N LYS A 123 24.22 11.66 7.77
CA LYS A 123 25.08 12.53 8.61
C LYS A 123 25.69 11.82 9.83
N GLY A 124 26.14 10.58 9.68
CA GLY A 124 26.82 9.80 10.74
C GLY A 124 25.86 9.08 11.69
N LYS A 125 24.56 9.01 11.35
CA LYS A 125 23.56 8.21 12.07
C LYS A 125 22.92 7.24 11.08
N SER A 126 23.04 5.94 11.35
CA SER A 126 22.29 4.92 10.62
C SER A 126 20.79 5.12 10.88
N LYS A 127 20.05 5.50 9.83
CA LYS A 127 18.60 5.70 9.92
C LYS A 127 17.91 4.68 9.03
N VAL A 128 16.83 4.12 9.54
CA VAL A 128 15.92 3.28 8.76
C VAL A 128 15.22 4.15 7.71
N VAL A 129 15.46 3.83 6.44
CA VAL A 129 14.99 4.58 5.26
C VAL A 129 14.03 3.78 4.40
N GLY A 130 13.85 2.50 4.67
CA GLY A 130 12.88 1.67 3.97
C GLY A 130 12.67 0.34 4.67
N MET A 131 11.61 -0.35 4.29
CA MET A 131 11.34 -1.70 4.75
C MET A 131 10.62 -2.51 3.68
N VAL A 132 10.69 -3.82 3.82
CA VAL A 132 9.96 -4.79 3.00
C VAL A 132 9.68 -6.03 3.82
N ALA A 133 8.49 -6.58 3.69
CA ALA A 133 8.07 -7.79 4.35
C ALA A 133 7.62 -8.83 3.31
N VAL A 134 7.93 -10.09 3.57
CA VAL A 134 7.45 -11.24 2.79
C VAL A 134 6.85 -12.24 3.77
N THR A 135 5.64 -12.69 3.49
CA THR A 135 4.96 -13.73 4.26
C THR A 135 4.73 -14.94 3.36
N GLY A 136 5.23 -16.11 3.75
CA GLY A 136 4.97 -17.36 3.03
C GLY A 136 3.56 -17.86 3.34
N LYS A 137 2.82 -18.23 2.29
CA LYS A 137 1.50 -18.87 2.40
C LYS A 137 1.52 -20.25 1.76
N ARG A 138 0.93 -21.21 2.48
CA ARG A 138 0.76 -22.59 2.03
C ARG A 138 -0.73 -22.86 1.80
N PRO A 139 -1.11 -23.54 0.70
CA PRO A 139 -2.51 -23.69 0.30
C PRO A 139 -3.41 -24.45 1.29
N ALA A 140 -2.85 -25.12 2.30
CA ALA A 140 -3.60 -25.93 3.27
C ALA A 140 -3.95 -25.20 4.59
N GLU A 141 -3.22 -24.15 4.97
CA GLU A 141 -3.35 -23.56 6.32
C GLU A 141 -4.41 -22.45 6.42
N ASP A 142 -4.87 -21.92 5.27
CA ASP A 142 -5.85 -20.82 5.22
C ASP A 142 -7.32 -21.30 5.16
N ALA A 143 -7.57 -22.62 5.10
CA ALA A 143 -8.92 -23.17 4.95
C ALA A 143 -9.70 -23.34 6.28
N GLU A 144 -9.01 -23.45 7.43
CA GLU A 144 -9.67 -23.78 8.72
C GLU A 144 -9.62 -22.66 9.77
N ARG A 145 -9.13 -21.45 9.43
CA ARG A 145 -9.22 -20.27 10.31
C ARG A 145 -10.28 -19.27 9.88
N PHE A 146 -11.25 -19.73 9.10
CA PHE A 146 -12.30 -18.92 8.51
C PHE A 146 -13.54 -18.92 9.40
N ASP A 147 -13.49 -18.15 10.50
CA ASP A 147 -14.75 -17.62 11.06
C ASP A 147 -14.64 -16.35 11.93
N ASP A 148 -13.44 -15.78 12.17
CA ASP A 148 -13.38 -14.47 12.84
C ASP A 148 -12.06 -13.74 12.58
N CYS A 149 -11.81 -13.31 11.34
CA CYS A 149 -10.70 -12.40 11.07
C CYS A 149 -11.02 -11.49 9.89
N ASN A 150 -11.48 -10.30 10.22
CA ASN A 150 -11.61 -9.16 9.32
C ASN A 150 -10.20 -8.60 8.95
N GLY A 151 -9.22 -9.48 8.67
CA GLY A 151 -7.79 -9.17 8.66
C GLY A 151 -7.04 -9.50 7.37
N SER A 152 -7.64 -10.22 6.43
CA SER A 152 -7.18 -10.28 5.04
C SER A 152 -7.98 -9.26 4.23
N VAL A 153 -7.42 -8.07 4.00
CA VAL A 153 -8.10 -7.07 3.15
C VAL A 153 -8.07 -7.47 1.66
N PHE A 154 -7.53 -8.65 1.30
CA PHE A 154 -7.33 -9.11 -0.08
C PHE A 154 -7.69 -10.57 -0.37
N ALA A 155 -8.21 -11.34 0.60
CA ALA A 155 -8.77 -12.69 0.34
C ALA A 155 -10.31 -12.64 0.26
N GLY A 156 -10.82 -11.66 -0.49
CA GLY A 156 -12.25 -11.38 -0.63
C GLY A 156 -12.66 -11.25 -2.10
N ALA A 157 -12.13 -12.12 -2.94
CA ALA A 157 -12.67 -12.44 -4.26
C ALA A 157 -12.34 -13.91 -4.55
N GLU A 158 -13.19 -14.83 -4.08
CA GLU A 158 -13.24 -16.15 -4.70
C GLU A 158 -13.60 -15.96 -6.18
N PHE A 159 -12.65 -16.17 -7.09
CA PHE A 159 -12.94 -16.63 -8.46
C PHE A 159 -11.67 -17.21 -9.08
N GLY A 160 -11.71 -18.52 -9.36
CA GLY A 160 -10.74 -19.23 -10.21
C GLY A 160 -9.49 -19.76 -9.51
N ARG A 161 -9.66 -20.72 -8.58
CA ARG A 161 -8.59 -21.68 -8.26
C ARG A 161 -8.19 -22.40 -9.55
N GLU A 162 -7.10 -22.00 -10.17
CA GLU A 162 -6.16 -22.98 -10.68
C GLU A 162 -5.19 -23.27 -9.53
N ALA A 163 -5.37 -24.45 -8.95
CA ALA A 163 -4.52 -25.01 -7.92
C ALA A 163 -3.11 -25.23 -8.50
N GLY A 164 -2.29 -24.18 -8.48
CA GLY A 164 -0.85 -24.36 -8.39
C GLY A 164 -0.55 -24.88 -6.99
N ASP A 165 -0.17 -26.15 -6.91
CA ASP A 165 0.18 -26.95 -5.73
C ASP A 165 1.43 -26.43 -4.96
N GLY A 166 1.72 -25.14 -5.06
CA GLY A 166 2.96 -24.52 -4.59
C GLY A 166 2.73 -23.50 -3.47
N SER A 167 3.66 -23.50 -2.51
CA SER A 167 3.84 -22.38 -1.60
C SER A 167 4.11 -21.08 -2.38
N TYR A 168 3.57 -19.97 -1.90
CA TYR A 168 3.76 -18.65 -2.51
C TYR A 168 4.13 -17.60 -1.46
N GLY A 169 4.87 -16.58 -1.88
CA GLY A 169 5.17 -15.42 -1.05
C GLY A 169 4.14 -14.32 -1.29
N GLU A 170 3.66 -13.69 -0.23
CA GLU A 170 2.94 -12.41 -0.27
C GLU A 170 3.91 -11.30 0.15
N LEU A 171 4.18 -10.38 -0.77
CA LEU A 171 4.97 -9.18 -0.51
C LEU A 171 4.08 -8.11 0.11
N SER A 172 4.43 -7.71 1.32
CA SER A 172 3.75 -6.65 2.06
C SER A 172 4.74 -5.56 2.47
N HIS A 173 4.20 -4.40 2.84
CA HIS A 173 4.97 -3.35 3.55
C HIS A 173 6.19 -2.79 2.80
N LEU A 174 6.24 -2.84 1.47
CA LEU A 174 7.32 -2.21 0.70
C LEU A 174 7.19 -0.67 0.73
N VAL A 175 7.93 -0.03 1.63
CA VAL A 175 7.90 1.42 1.84
C VAL A 175 9.32 1.98 1.85
N VAL A 176 9.51 3.11 1.17
CA VAL A 176 10.78 3.86 1.15
C VAL A 176 10.52 5.31 1.53
N PHE A 177 11.34 5.85 2.43
CA PHE A 177 11.29 7.23 2.90
C PHE A 177 11.51 8.21 1.74
N TYR A 178 10.71 9.27 1.69
CA TYR A 178 10.62 10.19 0.54
C TYR A 178 11.98 10.68 0.00
N PRO A 179 12.93 11.18 0.83
CA PRO A 179 14.25 11.65 0.38
C PRO A 179 15.15 10.58 -0.25
N TRP A 180 14.82 9.30 -0.04
CA TRP A 180 15.59 8.15 -0.49
C TRP A 180 14.92 7.42 -1.65
N ARG A 181 13.76 7.89 -2.10
CA ARG A 181 13.10 7.39 -3.31
C ARG A 181 13.91 7.75 -4.54
N ARG A 182 13.69 6.98 -5.63
CA ARG A 182 14.39 7.14 -6.93
C ARG A 182 15.92 6.97 -6.86
N LYS A 183 16.47 6.50 -5.73
CA LYS A 183 17.88 6.11 -5.57
C LYS A 183 18.12 4.59 -5.70
N ASN A 184 17.23 3.88 -6.40
CA ASN A 184 17.21 2.40 -6.54
C ASN A 184 17.04 1.60 -5.23
N LEU A 185 16.72 2.25 -4.11
CA LEU A 185 16.54 1.54 -2.84
C LEU A 185 15.38 0.53 -2.88
N GLY A 186 14.21 0.94 -3.40
CA GLY A 186 13.06 0.04 -3.56
C GLY A 186 13.36 -1.15 -4.49
N ALA A 187 14.21 -0.97 -5.51
CA ALA A 187 14.62 -2.06 -6.38
C ALA A 187 15.56 -3.05 -5.68
N ARG A 188 16.45 -2.56 -4.78
CA ARG A 188 17.28 -3.45 -3.95
C ARG A 188 16.45 -4.23 -2.94
N LEU A 189 15.50 -3.59 -2.28
CA LEU A 189 14.56 -4.25 -1.36
C LEU A 189 13.72 -5.31 -2.09
N MET A 190 13.25 -5.02 -3.30
CA MET A 190 12.55 -5.98 -4.15
C MET A 190 13.44 -7.18 -4.52
N GLY A 191 14.71 -6.91 -4.87
CA GLY A 191 15.69 -7.96 -5.15
C GLY A 191 15.86 -8.89 -3.96
N GLN A 192 16.05 -8.33 -2.76
CA GLN A 192 16.15 -9.11 -1.52
C GLN A 192 14.92 -9.99 -1.27
N ALA A 193 13.72 -9.45 -1.49
CA ALA A 193 12.47 -10.21 -1.35
C ALA A 193 12.37 -11.36 -2.35
N LEU A 194 12.76 -11.14 -3.60
CA LEU A 194 12.78 -12.18 -4.63
C LEU A 194 13.82 -13.26 -4.35
N ASP A 195 15.02 -12.88 -3.91
CA ASP A 195 16.08 -13.82 -3.58
C ASP A 195 15.66 -14.70 -2.38
N PHE A 196 15.03 -14.11 -1.37
CA PHE A 196 14.43 -14.88 -0.27
C PHE A 196 13.37 -15.87 -0.76
N CYS A 197 12.48 -15.45 -1.66
CA CYS A 197 11.44 -16.33 -2.18
C CYS A 197 12.04 -17.52 -2.97
N LYS A 198 13.15 -17.30 -3.69
CA LYS A 198 13.90 -18.36 -4.37
C LYS A 198 14.57 -19.32 -3.39
N GLU A 199 15.20 -18.80 -2.35
CA GLU A 199 15.83 -19.60 -1.28
C GLU A 199 14.81 -20.49 -0.56
N ARG A 200 13.56 -20.03 -0.45
CA ARG A 200 12.45 -20.76 0.16
C ARG A 200 11.71 -21.70 -0.80
N GLY A 201 12.03 -21.66 -2.09
CA GLY A 201 11.38 -22.48 -3.10
C GLY A 201 9.91 -22.08 -3.37
N PHE A 202 9.56 -20.81 -3.18
CA PHE A 202 8.22 -20.32 -3.53
C PHE A 202 8.03 -20.28 -5.04
N SER A 203 6.87 -20.76 -5.48
CA SER A 203 6.50 -20.82 -6.90
C SER A 203 6.15 -19.46 -7.51
N ARG A 204 5.66 -18.54 -6.67
CA ARG A 204 5.18 -17.21 -7.08
C ARG A 204 5.30 -16.21 -5.93
N LEU A 205 5.43 -14.94 -6.31
CA LEU A 205 5.37 -13.78 -5.42
C LEU A 205 4.18 -12.90 -5.81
N ILE A 206 3.32 -12.62 -4.85
CA ILE A 206 2.10 -11.83 -5.00
C ILE A 206 2.29 -10.51 -4.26
N ALA A 207 1.88 -9.39 -4.85
CA ALA A 207 1.92 -8.07 -4.25
C ALA A 207 0.62 -7.31 -4.53
N ASP A 208 0.00 -6.77 -3.49
CA ASP A 208 -1.18 -5.92 -3.62
C ASP A 208 -0.81 -4.44 -3.66
N VAL A 209 -1.36 -3.73 -4.65
CA VAL A 209 -0.99 -2.34 -4.93
C VAL A 209 -2.23 -1.52 -5.23
N SER A 210 -2.35 -0.38 -4.55
CA SER A 210 -3.43 0.56 -4.86
C SER A 210 -3.10 1.33 -6.15
N SER A 211 -4.12 1.56 -7.00
CA SER A 211 -3.96 2.25 -8.28
C SER A 211 -3.32 3.64 -8.18
N PRO A 212 -3.49 4.43 -7.09
CA PRO A 212 -2.79 5.71 -6.93
C PRO A 212 -1.26 5.59 -6.76
N GLN A 213 -0.74 4.41 -6.40
CA GLN A 213 0.69 4.17 -6.19
C GLN A 213 1.44 3.89 -7.51
N ALA A 214 1.46 4.85 -8.43
CA ALA A 214 2.10 4.69 -9.76
C ALA A 214 3.60 4.30 -9.68
N ALA A 215 4.31 4.81 -8.67
CA ALA A 215 5.72 4.47 -8.44
C ALA A 215 5.91 2.97 -8.11
N SER A 216 5.01 2.40 -7.31
CA SER A 216 5.04 0.99 -6.96
C SER A 216 4.65 0.11 -8.15
N VAL A 217 3.56 0.47 -8.86
CA VAL A 217 3.12 -0.26 -10.07
C VAL A 217 4.24 -0.35 -11.12
N SER A 218 4.90 0.78 -11.42
CA SER A 218 6.01 0.79 -12.37
C SER A 218 7.24 0.00 -11.89
N LEU A 219 7.48 -0.05 -10.57
CA LEU A 219 8.51 -0.89 -9.99
C LEU A 219 8.18 -2.38 -10.20
N TYR A 220 6.96 -2.81 -9.87
CA TYR A 220 6.53 -4.20 -10.07
C TYR A 220 6.59 -4.63 -11.54
N GLN A 221 6.06 -3.80 -12.45
CA GLN A 221 6.14 -4.06 -13.89
C GLN A 221 7.59 -4.20 -14.37
N LYS A 222 8.51 -3.36 -13.87
CA LYS A 222 9.94 -3.46 -14.18
C LYS A 222 10.56 -4.79 -13.73
N PHE A 223 10.06 -5.36 -12.64
CA PHE A 223 10.49 -6.66 -12.14
C PHE A 223 9.76 -7.84 -12.80
N GLY A 224 8.88 -7.59 -13.78
CA GLY A 224 8.17 -8.63 -14.53
C GLY A 224 6.88 -9.12 -13.86
N PHE A 225 6.34 -8.37 -12.91
CA PHE A 225 5.02 -8.68 -12.35
C PHE A 225 3.92 -8.41 -13.38
N ILE A 226 2.95 -9.31 -13.43
CA ILE A 226 1.76 -9.22 -14.27
C ILE A 226 0.58 -8.95 -13.35
N GLN A 227 -0.36 -8.12 -13.81
CA GLN A 227 -1.59 -7.88 -13.07
C GLN A 227 -2.55 -9.07 -13.27
N THR A 228 -2.85 -9.79 -12.19
CA THR A 228 -3.76 -10.95 -12.23
C THR A 228 -5.19 -10.56 -11.90
N SER A 229 -5.38 -9.60 -10.99
CA SER A 229 -6.73 -9.17 -10.58
C SER A 229 -6.81 -7.68 -10.23
N SER A 230 -8.02 -7.13 -10.22
CA SER A 230 -8.30 -5.81 -9.65
C SER A 230 -9.68 -5.77 -9.04
N HIS A 231 -9.79 -5.22 -7.83
CA HIS A 231 -11.06 -5.01 -7.14
C HIS A 231 -11.16 -3.60 -6.56
N ARG A 232 -12.40 -3.19 -6.31
CA ARG A 232 -12.77 -1.87 -5.76
C ARG A 232 -13.11 -1.89 -4.27
N ASN A 233 -13.14 -3.08 -3.67
CA ASN A 233 -13.52 -3.23 -2.27
C ASN A 233 -12.33 -2.83 -1.40
N THR A 234 -12.46 -1.69 -0.71
CA THR A 234 -11.59 -1.33 0.41
C THR A 234 -12.32 -1.62 1.72
N HIS A 235 -11.60 -1.66 2.84
CA HIS A 235 -12.11 -2.04 4.17
C HIS A 235 -13.08 -1.01 4.81
N THR A 236 -13.65 -0.11 4.02
CA THR A 236 -14.55 0.95 4.50
C THR A 236 -15.96 0.74 3.94
N ASN A 237 -16.91 1.53 4.43
CA ASN A 237 -18.27 1.53 3.90
C ASN A 237 -18.23 1.63 2.36
N ARG A 238 -18.96 0.73 1.68
CA ARG A 238 -19.03 0.61 0.22
C ARG A 238 -19.28 1.95 -0.49
N MET A 239 -19.97 2.88 0.17
CA MET A 239 -20.16 4.25 -0.33
C MET A 239 -18.84 5.04 -0.39
N PHE A 240 -18.02 5.02 0.65
CA PHE A 240 -16.74 5.72 0.70
C PHE A 240 -15.73 5.12 -0.29
N SER A 241 -15.66 3.79 -0.41
CA SER A 241 -14.83 3.14 -1.44
C SER A 241 -15.20 3.58 -2.86
N LYS A 242 -16.50 3.71 -3.14
CA LYS A 242 -16.99 4.20 -4.44
C LYS A 242 -16.64 5.67 -4.67
N LEU A 243 -16.73 6.51 -3.64
CA LEU A 243 -16.41 7.93 -3.74
C LEU A 243 -14.91 8.18 -3.93
N ALA A 244 -14.05 7.43 -3.25
CA ALA A 244 -12.60 7.56 -3.39
C ALA A 244 -12.06 6.92 -4.68
N ARG A 245 -12.82 6.02 -5.32
CA ARG A 245 -12.46 5.30 -6.56
C ARG A 245 -11.07 4.65 -6.52
N ILE A 246 -10.66 4.17 -5.35
CA ILE A 246 -9.40 3.47 -5.17
C ILE A 246 -9.60 2.02 -5.64
N ASN A 247 -8.95 1.66 -6.75
CA ASN A 247 -8.85 0.27 -7.18
C ASN A 247 -7.61 -0.33 -6.54
N VAL A 248 -7.72 -1.52 -5.98
CA VAL A 248 -6.55 -2.32 -5.63
C VAL A 248 -6.33 -3.35 -6.74
N MET A 249 -5.07 -3.58 -7.06
CA MET A 249 -4.62 -4.47 -8.10
C MET A 249 -3.69 -5.49 -7.47
N GLN A 250 -3.95 -6.76 -7.73
CA GLN A 250 -3.05 -7.84 -7.36
C GLN A 250 -2.08 -8.05 -8.52
N MET A 251 -0.80 -8.00 -8.19
CA MET A 251 0.28 -8.23 -9.14
C MET A 251 1.02 -9.50 -8.75
N GLU A 252 1.24 -10.39 -9.70
CA GLU A 252 1.89 -11.67 -9.48
C GLU A 252 3.11 -11.83 -10.36
N LYS A 253 4.12 -12.53 -9.83
CA LYS A 253 5.31 -12.92 -10.58
C LYS A 253 5.65 -14.37 -10.27
N PHE A 254 5.83 -15.16 -11.32
CA PHE A 254 6.38 -16.51 -11.23
C PHE A 254 7.90 -16.43 -11.03
N ILE A 255 8.41 -17.26 -10.12
CA ILE A 255 9.82 -17.25 -9.68
C ILE A 255 10.61 -18.33 -10.39
#